data_AF-Q07712-F1
#
_entry.id   AF-Q07712-F1
#
_cell.length_a   1.000
_cell.length_b   1.000
_cell.length_c   1.000
_cell.angle_alpha   90.00
_cell.angle_beta   90.00
_cell.angle_gamma   90.00
#
_symmetry.space_group_name_H-M   'P 1'
#
loop_
_entity.id
_entity.type
_entity.pdbx_description
1 polymer ?
#
loop_
_entity_poly.entity_id
_entity_poly.type
_entity_poly.pdbx_seq_one_letter_code
_entity_poly.pdbx_strand_id
1 'polypeptide(L)'
;MKKGIFILTGIIWLVLIYLAQILAYALNTLSNTSNKQKIFSDISQLFIPPAKHPISTIIGFVSDKNTVFFVIGVIATIICIYILIKQLFESKDGNEKNQDYKIAKHGSHGSAKFAEDSELFSEGHYKKMKENDITNYVYNSLDKSLIEERSDKE
;
A
#
# COMPACT_ATOMS: atom_id res chain seq x y z
N MET A 1 -13.28 -16.85 -6.34
CA MET A 1 -13.45 -15.44 -5.94
C MET A 1 -12.85 -14.43 -6.92
N LYS A 2 -11.66 -14.65 -7.51
CA LYS A 2 -11.00 -13.66 -8.41
C LYS A 2 -11.81 -13.31 -9.68
N LYS A 3 -12.47 -14.27 -10.33
CA LYS A 3 -13.29 -14.02 -11.55
C LYS A 3 -14.47 -13.07 -11.31
N GLY A 4 -15.12 -13.16 -10.15
CA GLY A 4 -16.26 -12.29 -9.79
C GLY A 4 -15.86 -10.83 -9.59
N ILE A 5 -14.62 -10.59 -9.12
CA ILE A 5 -14.05 -9.25 -8.98
C ILE A 5 -13.90 -8.59 -10.35
N PHE A 6 -13.31 -9.28 -11.34
CA PHE A 6 -13.18 -8.73 -12.68
C PHE A 6 -14.53 -8.38 -13.31
N ILE A 7 -15.54 -9.24 -13.14
CA ILE A 7 -16.90 -8.99 -13.64
C ILE A 7 -17.50 -7.77 -12.95
N LEU A 8 -17.41 -7.68 -11.61
CA LEU A 8 -17.92 -6.55 -10.84
C LEU A 8 -17.24 -5.23 -11.22
N THR A 9 -15.91 -5.21 -11.31
CA THR A 9 -15.15 -4.03 -11.74
C THR A 9 -15.49 -3.64 -13.17
N GLY A 10 -15.72 -4.60 -14.06
CA GLY A 10 -16.20 -4.34 -15.43
C GLY A 10 -17.58 -3.66 -15.45
N ILE A 11 -18.52 -4.14 -14.62
CA ILE A 11 -19.85 -3.52 -14.48
C ILE A 11 -19.71 -2.08 -13.94
N ILE A 12 -18.90 -1.88 -12.91
CA ILE A 12 -18.64 -0.55 -12.35
C ILE A 12 -18.03 0.38 -13.42
N TRP A 13 -17.07 -0.12 -14.19
CA TRP A 13 -16.45 0.65 -15.27
C TRP A 13 -17.47 1.06 -16.33
N LEU A 14 -18.36 0.16 -16.76
CA LEU A 14 -19.44 0.49 -17.70
C LEU A 14 -20.38 1.57 -17.16
N VAL A 15 -20.74 1.50 -15.88
CA VAL A 15 -21.57 2.52 -15.21
C VAL A 15 -20.84 3.86 -15.17
N LEU A 16 -19.55 3.87 -14.86
CA LEU A 16 -18.75 5.10 -14.84
C LEU A 16 -18.64 5.74 -16.23
N ILE A 17 -18.43 4.94 -17.28
CA ILE A 17 -18.43 5.45 -18.67
C ILE A 17 -19.80 5.99 -19.07
N TYR A 18 -20.88 5.33 -18.68
CA TYR A 18 -22.24 5.81 -18.89
C TYR A 18 -22.51 7.15 -18.19
N LEU A 19 -21.98 7.38 -16.99
CA LEU A 19 -22.08 8.67 -16.32
C LEU A 19 -21.16 9.73 -16.97
N ALA A 20 -19.96 9.32 -17.38
CA ALA A 20 -18.99 10.21 -18.00
C ALA A 20 -19.51 10.82 -19.31
N GLN A 21 -20.16 10.02 -20.17
CA GLN A 21 -20.74 10.56 -21.41
C GLN A 21 -21.90 11.54 -21.15
N ILE A 22 -22.72 11.32 -20.11
CA ILE A 22 -23.79 12.25 -19.75
C ILE A 22 -23.19 13.58 -19.27
N LEU A 23 -22.16 13.51 -18.42
CA LEU A 23 -21.49 14.71 -17.91
C LEU A 23 -20.78 15.48 -19.04
N ALA A 24 -20.10 14.77 -19.94
CA ALA A 24 -19.45 15.36 -21.11
C ALA A 24 -20.47 16.02 -22.05
N TYR A 25 -21.63 15.39 -22.27
CA TYR A 25 -22.72 15.96 -23.05
C TYR A 25 -23.27 17.25 -22.43
N ALA A 26 -23.53 17.22 -21.13
CA ALA A 26 -24.03 18.38 -20.40
C ALA A 26 -23.04 19.55 -20.48
N LEU A 27 -21.76 19.30 -20.22
CA LEU A 27 -20.69 20.30 -20.28
C LEU A 27 -20.51 20.87 -21.70
N ASN A 28 -20.50 20.00 -22.72
CA ASN A 28 -20.38 20.42 -24.10
C ASN A 28 -21.57 21.31 -24.53
N THR A 29 -22.78 20.92 -24.13
CA THR A 29 -24.00 21.67 -24.41
C THR A 29 -24.02 23.02 -23.69
N LEU A 30 -23.61 23.06 -22.41
CA LEU A 30 -23.51 24.30 -21.61
C LEU A 30 -22.43 25.25 -22.14
N SER A 31 -21.32 24.71 -22.65
CA SER A 31 -20.23 25.49 -23.23
C SER A 31 -20.62 26.13 -24.56
N ASN A 32 -21.32 25.37 -25.43
CA ASN A 32 -21.54 25.77 -26.82
C ASN A 32 -22.91 26.43 -27.07
N THR A 33 -23.84 26.37 -26.12
CA THR A 33 -25.16 26.99 -26.31
C THR A 33 -25.14 28.46 -25.94
N SER A 34 -25.49 29.31 -26.91
CA SER A 34 -25.62 30.76 -26.73
C SER A 34 -26.81 31.14 -25.84
N ASN A 35 -27.92 30.40 -25.94
CA ASN A 35 -29.13 30.64 -25.16
C ASN A 35 -29.18 29.79 -23.87
N LYS A 36 -28.37 30.19 -22.88
CA LYS A 36 -28.29 29.50 -21.59
C LYS A 36 -29.62 29.51 -20.82
N GLN A 37 -30.45 30.55 -20.97
CA GLN A 37 -31.77 30.63 -20.33
C GLN A 37 -32.68 29.46 -20.71
N LYS A 38 -32.67 29.06 -21.99
CA LYS A 38 -33.44 27.90 -22.47
C LYS A 38 -33.02 26.59 -21.79
N ILE A 39 -31.71 26.40 -21.58
CA ILE A 39 -31.18 25.22 -20.88
C ILE A 39 -31.58 25.24 -19.40
N PHE A 40 -31.51 26.39 -18.74
CA PHE A 40 -31.91 26.48 -17.33
C PHE A 40 -33.41 26.30 -17.13
N SER A 41 -34.24 26.70 -18.10
CA SER A 41 -35.69 26.42 -18.05
C SER A 41 -36.04 24.96 -18.30
N ASP A 42 -35.19 24.22 -19.02
CA ASP A 42 -35.41 22.80 -19.32
C ASP A 42 -34.09 22.01 -19.23
N ILE A 43 -33.70 21.74 -17.98
CA ILE A 43 -32.48 21.01 -17.62
C ILE A 43 -32.47 19.60 -18.20
N SER A 44 -33.65 19.05 -18.52
CA SER A 44 -33.78 17.69 -19.06
C SER A 44 -33.03 17.51 -20.39
N GLN A 45 -32.86 18.60 -21.15
CA GLN A 45 -32.11 18.63 -22.40
C GLN A 45 -30.63 18.26 -22.22
N LEU A 46 -30.07 18.41 -21.02
CA LEU A 46 -28.68 18.07 -20.73
C LEU A 46 -28.44 16.58 -20.51
N PHE A 47 -29.48 15.80 -20.20
CA PHE A 47 -29.31 14.41 -19.74
C PHE A 47 -30.18 13.40 -20.50
N ILE A 48 -31.36 13.80 -20.99
CA ILE A 48 -32.25 12.89 -21.73
C ILE A 48 -31.62 12.37 -23.02
N PRO A 49 -31.02 13.20 -23.90
CA PRO A 49 -30.41 12.72 -25.14
C PRO A 49 -29.31 11.66 -24.92
N PRO A 50 -28.28 11.90 -24.07
CA PRO A 50 -27.24 10.91 -23.81
C PRO A 50 -27.74 9.70 -23.03
N ALA A 51 -28.83 9.84 -22.25
CA ALA A 51 -29.44 8.72 -21.53
C ALA A 51 -30.25 7.79 -22.44
N LYS A 52 -30.97 8.33 -23.44
CA LYS A 52 -31.76 7.54 -24.40
C LYS A 52 -30.90 6.83 -25.44
N HIS A 53 -29.79 7.46 -25.85
CA HIS A 53 -28.91 6.93 -26.90
C HIS A 53 -27.44 6.93 -26.45
N PRO A 54 -27.07 6.15 -25.42
CA PRO A 54 -25.73 6.21 -24.83
C PRO A 54 -24.63 5.76 -25.81
N ILE A 55 -24.88 4.68 -26.56
CA ILE A 55 -23.88 4.14 -27.50
C ILE A 55 -23.62 5.13 -28.65
N SER A 56 -24.68 5.69 -29.23
CA SER A 56 -24.57 6.68 -30.31
C SER A 56 -23.82 7.94 -29.85
N THR A 57 -24.13 8.42 -28.64
CA THR A 57 -23.47 9.59 -28.06
C THR A 57 -21.98 9.35 -27.83
N ILE A 58 -21.60 8.17 -27.33
CA ILE A 58 -20.18 7.78 -27.18
C ILE A 58 -19.48 7.75 -28.55
N ILE A 59 -20.09 7.15 -29.57
CA ILE A 59 -19.53 7.12 -30.93
C ILE A 59 -19.30 8.55 -31.44
N GLY A 60 -20.27 9.44 -31.22
CA GLY A 60 -20.15 10.87 -31.52
C GLY A 60 -18.94 11.50 -30.82
N PHE A 61 -18.80 11.31 -29.51
CA PHE A 61 -17.64 11.87 -28.77
C PHE A 61 -16.30 11.33 -29.22
N VAL A 62 -16.22 10.06 -29.62
CA VAL A 62 -15.00 9.46 -30.15
C VAL A 62 -14.66 10.05 -31.51
N SER A 63 -15.66 10.19 -32.39
CA SER A 63 -15.50 10.82 -33.72
C SER A 63 -15.06 12.28 -33.61
N ASP A 64 -15.72 13.03 -32.73
CA ASP A 64 -15.50 14.47 -32.55
C ASP A 64 -14.26 14.78 -31.69
N LYS A 65 -13.54 13.75 -31.23
CA LYS A 65 -12.37 13.87 -30.34
C LYS A 65 -12.68 14.72 -29.10
N ASN A 66 -13.86 14.56 -28.51
CA ASN A 66 -14.32 15.40 -27.39
C ASN A 66 -13.38 15.27 -26.18
N THR A 67 -12.61 16.32 -25.91
CA THR A 67 -11.56 16.31 -24.88
C THR A 67 -12.10 15.99 -23.49
N VAL A 68 -13.26 16.52 -23.14
CA VAL A 68 -13.87 16.32 -21.82
C VAL A 68 -14.22 14.86 -21.59
N PHE A 69 -14.84 14.21 -22.58
CA PHE A 69 -15.16 12.78 -22.49
C PHE A 69 -13.90 11.92 -22.33
N PHE A 70 -12.85 12.19 -23.12
CA PHE A 70 -11.59 11.44 -23.01
C PHE A 70 -10.92 11.63 -21.65
N VAL A 71 -10.85 12.86 -21.13
CA VAL A 71 -10.24 13.13 -19.82
C VAL A 71 -11.00 12.37 -18.71
N ILE A 72 -12.33 12.48 -18.65
CA ILE A 72 -13.14 11.81 -17.62
C ILE A 72 -13.06 10.28 -17.79
N GLY A 73 -13.13 9.78 -19.02
CA GLY A 73 -13.05 8.35 -19.32
C GLY A 73 -11.70 7.74 -18.93
N VAL A 74 -10.60 8.46 -19.16
CA VAL A 74 -9.25 8.04 -18.72
C VAL A 74 -9.17 7.99 -17.20
N ILE A 75 -9.65 9.03 -16.50
CA ILE A 75 -9.68 9.06 -15.03
C ILE A 75 -10.47 7.87 -14.47
N ALA A 76 -11.67 7.62 -15.01
CA ALA A 76 -12.50 6.47 -14.60
C ALA A 76 -11.77 5.13 -14.81
N THR A 77 -11.08 5.00 -15.94
CA THR A 77 -10.32 3.79 -16.27
C THR A 77 -9.13 3.59 -15.33
N ILE A 78 -8.38 4.65 -15.02
CA ILE A 78 -7.27 4.59 -14.05
C ILE A 78 -7.77 4.17 -12.66
N ILE A 79 -8.90 4.70 -12.21
CA ILE A 79 -9.50 4.34 -10.91
C ILE A 79 -9.87 2.84 -10.90
N CYS A 80 -10.50 2.33 -11.96
CA CYS A 80 -10.84 0.92 -12.06
C CYS A 80 -9.60 0.02 -12.08
N ILE A 81 -8.55 0.41 -12.81
CA ILE A 81 -7.26 -0.31 -12.82
C ILE A 81 -6.64 -0.30 -11.42
N TYR A 82 -6.63 0.84 -10.73
CA TYR A 82 -6.12 0.94 -9.37
C TYR A 82 -6.87 0.01 -8.42
N ILE A 83 -8.21 -0.05 -8.49
CA ILE A 83 -9.02 -0.96 -7.68
C ILE A 83 -8.67 -2.42 -8.01
N LEU A 84 -8.50 -2.77 -9.30
CA LEU A 84 -8.11 -4.13 -9.70
C LEU A 84 -6.73 -4.50 -9.16
N ILE A 85 -5.73 -3.63 -9.29
CA ILE A 85 -4.39 -3.83 -8.75
C ILE A 85 -4.48 -3.99 -7.24
N LYS A 86 -5.15 -3.06 -6.53
CA LYS A 86 -5.29 -3.13 -5.08
C LYS A 86 -5.95 -4.44 -4.64
N GLN A 87 -6.99 -4.91 -5.31
CA GLN A 87 -7.65 -6.17 -4.95
C GLN A 87 -6.89 -7.43 -5.39
N LEU A 88 -6.03 -7.35 -6.40
CA LEU A 88 -5.16 -8.46 -6.83
C LEU A 88 -3.92 -8.61 -5.96
N PHE A 89 -3.38 -7.48 -5.49
CA PHE A 89 -2.16 -7.39 -4.68
C PHE A 89 -2.43 -7.18 -3.18
N GLU A 90 -3.67 -6.90 -2.76
CA GLU A 90 -4.11 -7.18 -1.39
C GLU A 90 -4.06 -8.70 -1.21
N SER A 91 -2.90 -9.17 -0.78
CA SER A 91 -2.74 -10.46 -0.16
C SER A 91 -3.85 -10.58 0.89
N LYS A 92 -4.60 -11.67 0.81
CA LYS A 92 -5.51 -12.14 1.87
C LYS A 92 -4.80 -12.40 3.21
N ASP A 93 -3.52 -12.04 3.33
CA ASP A 93 -2.75 -12.02 4.55
C ASP A 93 -2.64 -10.58 5.06
N GLY A 94 -3.36 -10.35 6.15
CA GLY A 94 -3.33 -9.27 7.13
C GLY A 94 -2.38 -8.10 6.91
N ASN A 95 -2.98 -6.91 6.88
CA ASN A 95 -2.56 -5.72 7.61
C ASN A 95 -1.07 -5.72 8.01
N GLU A 96 -0.20 -5.09 7.21
CA GLU A 96 1.24 -4.97 7.48
C GLU A 96 1.57 -4.24 8.79
N LYS A 97 0.61 -3.55 9.40
CA LYS A 97 0.76 -2.96 10.74
C LYS A 97 0.57 -3.94 11.90
N ASN A 98 0.32 -5.23 11.62
CA ASN A 98 0.09 -6.25 12.64
C ASN A 98 0.88 -7.53 12.33
N GLN A 99 2.15 -7.41 11.95
CA GLN A 99 3.02 -8.56 11.70
C GLN A 99 3.80 -9.06 12.93
N ASP A 100 3.50 -8.60 14.14
CA ASP A 100 4.13 -9.09 15.36
C ASP A 100 3.69 -10.52 15.76
N TYR A 101 2.65 -11.07 15.13
CA TYR A 101 2.05 -12.34 15.54
C TYR A 101 2.07 -13.44 14.47
N LYS A 102 2.98 -13.44 13.48
CA LYS A 102 3.24 -14.64 12.65
C LYS A 102 3.91 -15.76 13.47
N ILE A 103 3.25 -16.17 14.55
CA ILE A 103 3.28 -17.50 15.13
C ILE A 103 2.59 -18.40 14.10
N ALA A 104 3.36 -19.33 13.54
CA ALA A 104 2.89 -20.28 12.54
C ALA A 104 1.57 -20.95 12.99
N LYS A 105 0.59 -21.03 12.09
CA LYS A 105 -0.69 -21.74 12.29
C LYS A 105 -0.53 -23.23 12.60
N HIS A 106 0.69 -23.76 12.45
CA HIS A 106 1.11 -25.06 12.93
C HIS A 106 2.37 -24.86 13.77
N GLY A 107 2.22 -24.90 15.10
CA GLY A 107 3.27 -25.08 16.09
C GLY A 107 4.58 -24.36 15.80
N SER A 108 4.75 -23.18 16.37
CA SER A 108 6.06 -22.57 16.62
C SER A 108 6.99 -23.57 17.31
N HIS A 109 7.75 -24.35 16.53
CA HIS A 109 8.95 -25.00 17.03
C HIS A 109 10.08 -23.99 16.89
N GLY A 110 10.44 -23.38 18.03
CA GLY A 110 11.55 -22.44 18.14
C GLY A 110 11.09 -20.98 18.13
N SER A 111 10.55 -20.49 19.23
CA SER A 111 10.62 -19.05 19.51
C SER A 111 12.09 -18.69 19.67
N ALA A 112 12.66 -17.92 18.75
CA ALA A 112 13.97 -17.30 18.95
C ALA A 112 13.83 -16.23 20.04
N LYS A 113 13.89 -16.67 21.30
CA LYS A 113 14.06 -15.81 22.46
C LYS A 113 15.56 -15.70 22.71
N PHE A 114 16.06 -14.51 22.99
CA PHE A 114 17.41 -14.39 23.56
C PHE A 114 17.43 -15.12 24.90
N ALA A 115 18.36 -16.06 25.05
CA ALA A 115 18.46 -16.86 26.26
C ALA A 115 18.72 -15.95 27.47
N GLU A 116 18.02 -16.20 28.57
CA GLU A 116 18.27 -15.49 29.83
C GLU A 116 19.61 -15.95 30.44
N ASP A 117 20.25 -15.11 31.25
CA ASP A 117 21.47 -15.49 31.97
C ASP A 117 21.29 -16.77 32.79
N SER A 118 20.11 -16.96 33.37
CA SER A 118 19.74 -18.19 34.08
C SER A 118 19.72 -19.42 33.17
N GLU A 119 19.44 -19.25 31.89
CA GLU A 119 19.41 -20.32 30.88
C GLU A 119 20.81 -20.57 30.30
N LEU A 120 21.64 -19.54 30.16
CA LEU A 120 23.03 -19.64 29.64
C LEU A 120 24.04 -20.16 30.67
N PHE A 121 23.84 -19.84 31.95
CA PHE A 121 24.77 -20.18 33.04
C PHE A 121 24.24 -21.27 33.99
N SER A 122 23.19 -21.99 33.57
CA SER A 122 22.70 -23.17 34.28
C SER A 122 23.69 -24.35 34.14
N GLU A 123 23.76 -25.19 35.17
CA GLU A 123 24.48 -26.48 35.20
C GLU A 123 26.02 -26.44 35.27
N GLY A 124 26.62 -25.35 35.75
CA GLY A 124 28.04 -25.37 36.17
C GLY A 124 29.06 -25.50 35.03
N HIS A 125 28.61 -25.49 33.77
CA HIS A 125 29.48 -25.50 32.59
C HIS A 125 30.09 -24.13 32.28
N TYR A 126 29.39 -23.04 32.63
CA TYR A 126 29.84 -21.68 32.39
C TYR A 126 29.66 -20.82 33.63
N LYS A 127 30.75 -20.21 34.12
CA LYS A 127 30.73 -19.29 35.26
C LYS A 127 30.67 -17.86 34.76
N LYS A 128 29.59 -17.15 35.07
CA LYS A 128 29.51 -15.70 34.83
C LYS A 128 30.56 -14.98 35.67
N MET A 129 31.56 -14.38 35.02
CA MET A 129 32.52 -13.48 35.68
C MET A 129 32.07 -12.04 35.49
N LYS A 130 32.13 -11.23 36.56
CA LYS A 130 31.92 -9.79 36.43
C LYS A 130 33.16 -9.17 35.80
N GLU A 131 32.99 -8.09 35.05
CA GLU A 131 34.09 -7.38 34.38
C GLU A 131 35.23 -7.03 35.34
N ASN A 132 34.89 -6.57 36.55
CA ASN A 132 35.87 -6.29 37.61
C ASN A 132 36.69 -7.51 38.03
N ASP A 133 36.11 -8.72 37.99
CA ASP A 133 36.81 -9.95 38.36
C ASP A 133 37.85 -10.33 37.28
N ILE A 134 37.54 -10.08 35.99
CA ILE A 134 38.46 -10.27 34.88
C ILE A 134 39.61 -9.28 34.97
N THR A 135 39.32 -8.01 35.21
CA THR A 135 40.33 -6.95 35.35
C THR A 135 41.30 -7.27 36.49
N ASN A 136 40.79 -7.70 37.64
CA ASN A 136 41.63 -8.11 38.78
C ASN A 136 42.43 -9.38 38.48
N TYR A 137 41.86 -10.36 37.79
CA TYR A 137 42.58 -11.55 37.36
C TYR A 137 43.75 -11.18 36.44
N VAL A 138 43.54 -10.29 35.47
CA VAL A 138 44.59 -9.81 34.57
C VAL A 138 45.69 -9.10 35.34
N TYR A 139 45.35 -8.12 36.19
CA TYR A 139 46.35 -7.40 36.99
C TYR A 139 47.14 -8.30 37.95
N ASN A 140 46.53 -9.33 38.51
CA ASN A 140 47.21 -10.29 39.38
C ASN A 140 48.06 -11.31 38.58
N SER A 141 47.68 -11.59 37.33
CA SER A 141 48.44 -12.47 36.44
C SER A 141 49.66 -11.78 35.80
N LEU A 142 49.66 -10.44 35.78
CA LEU A 142 50.78 -9.64 35.35
C LEU A 142 51.82 -9.59 36.48
N ASP A 143 52.97 -10.20 36.24
CA ASP A 143 54.09 -10.21 37.16
C ASP A 143 54.58 -8.76 37.37
N LYS A 144 54.28 -8.22 38.55
CA LYS A 144 54.60 -6.83 38.91
C LYS A 144 56.10 -6.53 38.78
N SER A 145 56.93 -7.55 38.98
CA SER A 145 58.39 -7.44 38.85
C SER A 145 58.85 -7.17 37.41
N LEU A 146 58.17 -7.72 36.40
CA LEU A 146 58.48 -7.52 34.97
C LEU A 146 57.99 -6.16 34.44
N ILE A 147 57.00 -5.55 35.10
CA ILE A 147 56.45 -4.25 34.71
C ILE A 147 57.28 -3.11 35.30
N GLU A 148 57.72 -3.23 36.56
CA GLU A 148 58.59 -2.22 37.19
C GLU A 148 59.99 -2.18 36.55
N GLU A 149 60.59 -3.33 36.20
CA GLU A 149 61.93 -3.37 35.58
C GLU A 149 62.00 -2.73 34.17
N ARG A 150 60.85 -2.54 33.50
CA ARG A 150 60.76 -1.82 32.22
C ARG A 150 60.45 -0.34 32.39
N SER A 151 59.82 0.06 33.50
CA SER A 151 59.53 1.46 33.80
C SER A 151 60.78 2.24 34.24
N ASP A 152 61.75 1.56 34.87
CA ASP A 152 62.99 2.19 35.34
C ASP A 152 64.10 2.26 34.26
N LYS A 153 63.80 1.85 33.01
CA LYS A 153 64.73 1.85 31.88
C LYS A 153 64.36 2.87 30.77
N GLU A 154 63.44 3.80 31.04
CA GLU A 154 63.23 5.01 30.22
C GLU A 154 63.89 6.25 30.84
#